data_AF-A0A7C2KH90-F1
#
_entry.id   AF-A0A7C2KH90-F1
#
_cell.length_a   1.000
_cell.length_b   1.000
_cell.length_c   1.000
_cell.angle_alpha   90.00
_cell.angle_beta   90.00
_cell.angle_gamma   90.00
#
_symmetry.space_group_name_H-M   'P 1'
#
loop_
_entity.id
_entity.type
_entity.pdbx_description
1 polymer ?
#
loop_
_entity_poly.entity_id
_entity_poly.type
_entity_poly.pdbx_seq_one_letter_code
_entity_poly.pdbx_strand_id
1 'polypeptide(L)'
;QIETKKTSEVKWYKPLVLKQYDGLVNRYDELPENIPVKAFGYTYKGGQAMNTFVEEELPYYHSMIDNTELLSDVEAILKKTNDCSFALKKSLNKLRRDEKNSKGDWMDDGEAYQFWKGLEQNFKDTLYAMATERVDSIQLTLQWMDKLEQYTKNEFDRLSSRCPLSGRGLEKLVKAKKALTDGLYKIFKAYKGGQNE
;
A
#
# COMPACT_ATOMS: atom_id res chain seq x y z
N GLN A 1 11.09 6.50 33.12
CA GLN A 1 11.44 5.37 32.22
C GLN A 1 10.69 5.58 30.92
N ILE A 2 11.41 5.85 29.83
CA ILE A 2 10.81 6.02 28.50
C ILE A 2 10.76 4.62 27.90
N GLU A 3 9.57 4.02 27.85
CA GLU A 3 9.34 2.80 27.06
C GLU A 3 9.54 3.15 25.58
N THR A 4 10.71 2.83 25.06
CA THR A 4 10.95 2.77 23.62
C THR A 4 10.06 1.66 23.06
N LYS A 5 8.91 2.07 22.50
CA LYS A 5 8.12 1.21 21.61
C LYS A 5 9.08 0.67 20.55
N LYS A 6 9.36 -0.63 20.62
CA LYS A 6 9.99 -1.38 19.52
C LYS A 6 9.10 -1.18 18.29
N THR A 7 9.49 -0.26 17.41
CA THR A 7 9.06 -0.31 16.03
C THR A 7 9.56 -1.65 15.52
N SER A 8 8.64 -2.58 15.28
CA SER A 8 8.94 -3.84 14.60
C SER A 8 9.50 -3.47 13.23
N GLU A 9 10.82 -3.45 13.12
CA GLU A 9 11.52 -3.37 11.86
C GLU A 9 11.03 -4.57 11.04
N VAL A 10 10.34 -4.28 9.94
CA VAL A 10 9.94 -5.32 8.99
C VAL A 10 11.25 -5.85 8.40
N LYS A 11 11.63 -7.06 8.80
CA LYS A 11 12.78 -7.74 8.20
C LYS A 11 12.35 -8.27 6.84
N TRP A 12 12.79 -7.59 5.79
CA TRP A 12 12.61 -8.06 4.43
C TRP A 12 13.35 -9.40 4.24
N TYR A 13 12.62 -10.41 3.80
CA TYR A 13 13.17 -11.71 3.49
C TYR A 13 13.06 -11.95 1.98
N LYS A 14 14.19 -11.95 1.29
CA LYS A 14 14.28 -12.47 -0.09
C LYS A 14 14.37 -14.00 -0.02
N PRO A 15 13.39 -14.75 -0.58
CA PRO A 15 13.43 -16.21 -0.64
C PRO A 15 14.73 -16.73 -1.27
N LEU A 16 15.23 -17.86 -0.76
CA LEU A 16 16.47 -18.47 -1.26
C LEU A 16 16.46 -18.70 -2.77
N VAL A 17 15.30 -19.10 -3.32
CA VAL A 17 15.13 -19.32 -4.77
C VAL A 17 15.39 -18.05 -5.59
N LEU A 18 14.96 -16.87 -5.11
CA LEU A 18 15.24 -15.61 -5.79
C LEU A 18 16.70 -15.22 -5.65
N LYS A 19 17.34 -15.47 -4.50
CA LYS A 19 18.79 -15.26 -4.33
C LYS A 19 19.63 -16.13 -5.26
N GLN A 20 19.20 -17.37 -5.49
CA GLN A 20 19.85 -18.27 -6.44
C GLN A 20 19.69 -17.77 -7.88
N TYR A 21 18.50 -17.28 -8.23
CA TYR A 21 18.25 -16.67 -9.53
C TYR A 21 19.11 -15.42 -9.76
N ASP A 22 19.26 -14.55 -8.76
CA ASP A 22 20.16 -13.38 -8.85
C ASP A 22 21.60 -13.79 -9.23
N GLY A 23 22.09 -14.88 -8.61
CA GLY A 23 23.40 -15.44 -8.93
C GLY A 23 23.50 -16.02 -10.34
N LEU A 24 22.39 -16.44 -10.96
CA LEU A 24 22.35 -16.88 -12.35
C LEU A 24 22.36 -15.68 -13.30
N VAL A 25 21.58 -14.63 -13.00
CA VAL A 25 21.57 -13.38 -13.78
C VAL A 25 22.97 -12.79 -13.87
N ASN A 26 23.71 -12.77 -12.76
CA ASN A 26 25.09 -12.27 -12.74
C ASN A 26 26.12 -13.16 -13.47
N ARG A 27 25.73 -14.35 -13.94
CA ARG A 27 26.63 -15.33 -14.60
C ARG A 27 26.30 -15.58 -16.06
N TYR A 28 25.07 -15.28 -16.50
CA TYR A 28 24.57 -15.63 -17.83
C TYR A 28 23.87 -14.43 -18.46
N ASP A 29 24.42 -13.95 -19.59
CA ASP A 29 23.91 -12.79 -20.32
C ASP A 29 22.63 -13.09 -21.14
N GLU A 30 22.26 -14.37 -21.31
CA GLU A 30 21.13 -14.80 -22.16
C GLU A 30 19.80 -14.95 -21.40
N LEU A 31 19.75 -14.57 -20.12
CA LEU A 31 18.53 -14.69 -19.32
C LEU A 31 17.52 -13.58 -19.68
N PRO A 32 16.22 -13.88 -19.66
CA PRO A 32 15.18 -12.88 -19.93
C PRO A 32 15.21 -11.79 -18.86
N GLU A 33 15.16 -10.52 -19.30
CA GLU A 33 15.27 -9.31 -18.45
C GLU A 33 14.25 -9.25 -17.31
N ASN A 34 13.12 -9.93 -17.48
CA ASN A 34 12.16 -10.16 -16.41
C ASN A 34 11.72 -11.63 -16.35
N ILE A 35 11.32 -12.06 -15.15
CA ILE A 35 10.60 -13.32 -14.95
C ILE A 35 9.34 -13.07 -14.11
N PRO A 36 8.23 -13.77 -14.39
CA PRO A 36 7.08 -13.76 -13.51
C PRO A 36 7.37 -14.59 -12.25
N VAL A 37 7.16 -13.99 -11.09
CA VAL A 37 7.21 -14.67 -9.78
C VAL A 37 5.80 -14.91 -9.31
N LYS A 38 5.44 -16.18 -9.13
CA LYS A 38 4.15 -16.58 -8.57
C LYS A 38 4.27 -16.80 -7.07
N ALA A 39 3.45 -16.09 -6.31
CA ALA A 39 3.29 -16.26 -4.89
C ALA A 39 1.97 -16.97 -4.60
N PHE A 40 2.04 -18.05 -3.83
CA PHE A 40 0.87 -18.82 -3.41
C PHE A 40 0.75 -18.77 -1.90
N GLY A 41 -0.46 -18.54 -1.39
CA GLY A 41 -0.69 -18.43 0.03
C GLY A 41 -2.10 -18.81 0.46
N TYR A 42 -2.21 -19.22 1.73
CA TYR A 42 -3.49 -19.38 2.41
C TYR A 42 -3.57 -18.36 3.53
N THR A 43 -4.72 -17.74 3.68
CA THR A 43 -4.99 -16.86 4.82
C THR A 43 -5.54 -17.70 5.98
N TYR A 44 -4.99 -17.52 7.18
CA TYR A 44 -5.45 -18.20 8.38
C TYR A 44 -5.98 -17.18 9.39
N LYS A 45 -7.13 -17.46 10.01
CA LYS A 45 -7.68 -16.64 11.09
C LYS A 45 -7.97 -17.55 12.29
N GLY A 46 -7.25 -17.33 13.39
CA GLY A 46 -7.42 -18.14 14.60
C GLY A 46 -7.08 -19.62 14.44
N GLY A 47 -6.13 -19.97 13.55
CA GLY A 47 -5.71 -21.35 13.30
C GLY A 47 -6.60 -22.12 12.31
N GLN A 48 -7.67 -21.51 11.79
CA GLN A 48 -8.46 -22.06 10.70
C GLN A 48 -8.05 -21.43 9.37
N ALA A 49 -7.86 -22.26 8.35
CA ALA A 49 -7.73 -21.78 6.98
C ALA A 49 -9.01 -21.03 6.63
N MET A 50 -8.89 -19.74 6.35
CA MET A 50 -9.92 -19.05 5.61
C MET A 50 -9.81 -19.59 4.18
N ASN A 51 -10.93 -20.01 3.58
CA ASN A 51 -10.99 -20.66 2.25
C ASN A 51 -10.49 -19.78 1.08
N THR A 52 -9.64 -18.78 1.33
CA THR A 52 -9.07 -17.87 0.37
C THR A 52 -7.64 -18.32 0.08
N PHE A 53 -7.52 -19.16 -0.94
CA PHE A 53 -6.25 -19.34 -1.65
C PHE A 53 -5.96 -18.05 -2.43
N VAL A 54 -4.74 -17.55 -2.29
CA VAL A 54 -4.27 -16.36 -2.98
C VAL A 54 -3.15 -16.79 -3.92
N GLU A 55 -3.33 -16.53 -5.20
CA GLU A 55 -2.29 -16.62 -6.23
C GLU A 55 -2.05 -15.21 -6.75
N GLU A 56 -0.81 -14.75 -6.64
CA GLU A 56 -0.38 -13.46 -7.16
C GLU A 56 0.80 -13.66 -8.10
N GLU A 57 0.80 -12.93 -9.21
CA GLU A 57 1.93 -12.89 -10.12
C GLU A 57 2.53 -11.49 -10.13
N LEU A 58 3.83 -11.41 -9.83
CA LEU A 58 4.60 -10.18 -9.80
C LEU A 58 5.79 -10.28 -10.74
N PRO A 59 6.06 -9.25 -11.56
CA PRO A 59 7.25 -9.24 -12.38
C PRO A 59 8.50 -9.06 -11.50
N TYR A 60 9.57 -9.76 -11.85
CA TYR A 60 10.88 -9.64 -11.21
C TYR A 60 11.91 -9.28 -12.27
N TYR A 61 12.39 -8.04 -12.22
CA TYR A 61 13.31 -7.47 -13.20
C TYR A 61 14.76 -7.59 -12.73
N HIS A 62 15.67 -7.87 -13.67
CA HIS A 62 17.10 -7.93 -13.39
C HIS A 62 17.66 -6.61 -12.87
N SER A 63 17.15 -5.48 -13.37
CA SER A 63 17.56 -4.13 -12.96
C SER A 63 17.26 -3.80 -11.49
N MET A 64 16.43 -4.62 -10.82
CA MET A 64 16.17 -4.52 -9.39
C MET A 64 17.19 -5.30 -8.53
N ILE A 65 17.98 -6.17 -9.14
CA ILE A 65 19.01 -6.94 -8.46
C ILE A 65 20.12 -5.97 -8.05
N ASP A 66 20.39 -5.92 -6.75
CA ASP A 66 21.41 -5.06 -6.12
C ASP A 66 21.25 -3.54 -6.36
N ASN A 67 20.16 -3.09 -6.98
CA ASN A 67 19.81 -1.68 -7.15
C ASN A 67 19.13 -1.14 -5.88
N THR A 68 19.94 -0.73 -4.91
CA THR A 68 19.47 -0.28 -3.59
C THR A 68 18.60 0.98 -3.65
N GLU A 69 18.81 1.85 -4.64
CA GLU A 69 18.04 3.08 -4.80
C GLU A 69 16.61 2.77 -5.27
N LEU A 70 16.47 2.02 -6.37
CA LEU A 70 15.16 1.58 -6.87
C LEU A 70 14.41 0.78 -5.80
N LEU A 71 15.09 -0.14 -5.09
CA LEU A 71 14.48 -0.91 -4.01
C LEU A 71 13.98 -0.02 -2.86
N SER A 72 14.73 1.04 -2.52
CA SER A 72 14.31 2.03 -1.52
C SER A 72 13.09 2.81 -1.97
N ASP A 73 12.99 3.17 -3.25
CA ASP A 73 11.84 3.88 -3.81
C ASP A 73 10.57 2.99 -3.85
N VAL A 74 10.73 1.73 -4.24
CA VAL A 74 9.64 0.74 -4.18
C VAL A 74 9.19 0.53 -2.73
N GLU A 75 10.11 0.45 -1.78
CA GLU A 75 9.78 0.37 -0.34
C GLU A 75 9.01 1.61 0.14
N ALA A 76 9.43 2.80 -0.30
CA ALA A 76 8.73 4.04 0.03
C ALA A 76 7.29 4.03 -0.50
N ILE A 77 7.09 3.63 -1.75
CA ILE A 77 5.77 3.43 -2.37
C ILE A 77 4.89 2.48 -1.55
N LEU A 78 5.41 1.30 -1.20
CA LEU A 78 4.66 0.29 -0.44
C LEU A 78 4.31 0.78 0.97
N LYS A 79 5.27 1.39 1.66
CA LYS A 79 5.06 1.93 3.01
C LYS A 79 3.99 3.03 3.02
N LYS A 80 4.03 3.95 2.06
CA LYS A 80 3.05 5.04 1.96
C LYS A 80 1.66 4.54 1.62
N THR A 81 1.57 3.53 0.76
CA THR A 81 0.30 2.86 0.44
C THR A 81 -0.31 2.21 1.68
N ASN A 82 0.52 1.55 2.48
CA ASN A 82 0.10 0.97 3.76
C ASN A 82 -0.33 2.05 4.77
N ASP A 83 0.43 3.13 4.92
CA ASP A 83 0.07 4.27 5.78
C ASP A 83 -1.29 4.88 5.38
N CYS A 84 -1.57 4.98 4.07
CA CYS A 84 -2.85 5.47 3.55
C CYS A 84 -4.00 4.51 3.87
N SER A 85 -3.80 3.20 3.69
CA SER A 85 -4.79 2.18 4.09
C SER A 85 -5.12 2.26 5.59
N PHE A 86 -4.12 2.45 6.45
CA PHE A 86 -4.34 2.66 7.88
C PHE A 86 -5.04 3.98 8.20
N ALA A 87 -4.68 5.07 7.52
CA ALA A 87 -5.34 6.36 7.70
C ALA A 87 -6.82 6.27 7.30
N LEU A 88 -7.13 5.60 6.19
CA LEU A 88 -8.48 5.31 5.73
C LEU A 88 -9.26 4.50 6.77
N LYS A 89 -8.69 3.36 7.24
CA LYS A 89 -9.31 2.51 8.28
C LYS A 89 -9.61 3.29 9.54
N LYS A 90 -8.65 4.09 10.01
CA LYS A 90 -8.78 4.89 11.23
C LYS A 90 -9.89 5.93 11.10
N SER A 91 -9.98 6.59 9.95
CA SER A 91 -11.00 7.62 9.69
C SER A 91 -12.39 7.02 9.55
N LEU A 92 -12.53 5.90 8.83
CA LEU A 92 -13.82 5.19 8.73
C LEU A 92 -14.28 4.62 10.08
N ASN A 93 -13.35 4.12 10.91
CA ASN A 93 -13.69 3.67 12.27
C ASN A 93 -14.17 4.81 13.18
N LYS A 94 -13.82 6.07 12.90
CA LYS A 94 -14.39 7.23 13.61
C LYS A 94 -15.86 7.47 13.23
N LEU A 95 -16.29 7.14 12.01
CA LEU A 95 -17.72 7.17 11.65
C LEU A 95 -18.51 6.17 12.50
N ARG A 96 -17.91 5.01 12.77
CA ARG A 96 -18.56 3.89 13.46
C ARG A 96 -18.62 4.00 14.99
N ARG A 97 -17.57 4.50 15.66
CA ARG A 97 -17.45 4.46 17.14
C ARG A 97 -18.58 5.15 17.91
N ASP A 98 -19.37 5.99 17.25
CA ASP A 98 -20.47 6.73 17.86
C ASP A 98 -21.87 6.15 17.50
N GLU A 99 -21.96 4.94 16.93
CA GLU A 99 -23.23 4.25 16.68
C GLU A 99 -23.43 3.08 17.66
N LYS A 100 -24.49 3.15 18.48
CA LYS A 100 -24.75 2.23 19.60
C LYS A 100 -24.93 0.74 19.20
N ASN A 101 -25.16 0.42 17.92
CA ASN A 101 -25.61 -0.91 17.47
C ASN A 101 -24.91 -1.48 16.21
N SER A 102 -23.80 -0.91 15.74
CA SER A 102 -23.14 -1.43 14.54
C SER A 102 -22.18 -2.60 14.87
N LYS A 103 -22.48 -3.78 14.30
CA LYS A 103 -21.55 -4.93 14.25
C LYS A 103 -20.77 -4.85 12.92
N GLY A 104 -19.43 -4.88 12.95
CA GLY A 104 -18.55 -4.97 11.76
C GLY A 104 -17.80 -3.68 11.40
N ASP A 105 -16.51 -3.79 11.05
CA ASP A 105 -15.64 -2.66 10.66
C ASP A 105 -16.09 -2.11 9.29
N TRP A 106 -16.12 -0.79 9.11
CA TRP A 106 -16.40 -0.18 7.78
C TRP A 106 -15.27 -0.43 6.80
N MET A 107 -14.07 -0.66 7.33
CA MET A 107 -12.93 -1.17 6.61
C MET A 107 -12.48 -2.46 7.29
N ASP A 108 -13.17 -3.54 6.97
CA ASP A 108 -12.76 -4.89 7.35
C ASP A 108 -11.58 -5.37 6.50
N ASP A 109 -11.14 -6.61 6.75
CA ASP A 109 -10.02 -7.21 6.02
C ASP A 109 -10.32 -7.32 4.50
N GLY A 110 -11.61 -7.43 4.12
CA GLY A 110 -12.05 -7.48 2.74
C GLY A 110 -11.96 -6.14 2.02
N GLU A 111 -12.46 -5.06 2.63
CA GLU A 111 -12.33 -3.70 2.07
C GLU A 111 -10.87 -3.22 2.06
N ALA A 112 -10.06 -3.63 3.05
CA ALA A 112 -8.61 -3.41 3.01
C ALA A 112 -7.94 -4.14 1.83
N TYR A 113 -8.33 -5.38 1.55
CA TYR A 113 -7.87 -6.11 0.37
C TYR A 113 -8.29 -5.43 -0.93
N GLN A 114 -9.55 -4.98 -1.05
CA GLN A 114 -10.03 -4.27 -2.24
C GLN A 114 -9.29 -2.95 -2.50
N PHE A 115 -8.93 -2.21 -1.45
CA PHE A 115 -8.09 -1.02 -1.56
C PHE A 115 -6.73 -1.33 -2.21
N TRP A 116 -6.07 -2.40 -1.77
CA TRP A 116 -4.79 -2.83 -2.36
C TRP A 116 -4.95 -3.35 -3.78
N LYS A 117 -5.99 -4.17 -4.02
CA LYS A 117 -6.27 -4.71 -5.36
C LYS A 117 -6.58 -3.62 -6.38
N GLY A 118 -7.28 -2.55 -6.00
CA GLY A 118 -7.53 -1.42 -6.91
C GLY A 118 -6.27 -0.64 -7.31
N LEU A 119 -5.18 -0.78 -6.56
CA LEU A 119 -3.88 -0.17 -6.86
C LEU A 119 -2.90 -1.12 -7.58
N GLU A 120 -3.22 -2.41 -7.67
CA GLU A 120 -2.29 -3.45 -8.11
C GLU A 120 -1.74 -3.22 -9.53
N GLN A 121 -2.62 -2.98 -10.51
CA GLN A 121 -2.16 -2.76 -11.89
C GLN A 121 -1.27 -1.53 -11.98
N ASN A 122 -1.68 -0.44 -11.33
CA ASN A 122 -0.90 0.79 -11.32
C ASN A 122 0.48 0.58 -10.68
N PHE A 123 0.56 -0.25 -9.64
CA PHE A 123 1.83 -0.59 -9.00
C PHE A 123 2.72 -1.38 -9.95
N LYS A 124 2.17 -2.36 -10.67
CA LYS A 124 2.90 -3.13 -11.69
C LYS A 124 3.41 -2.24 -12.82
N ASP A 125 2.60 -1.28 -13.28
CA ASP A 125 2.99 -0.33 -14.32
C ASP A 125 4.11 0.61 -13.83
N THR A 126 3.99 1.14 -12.60
CA THR A 126 5.05 1.96 -11.99
C THR A 126 6.33 1.14 -11.79
N LEU A 127 6.23 -0.11 -11.36
CA LEU A 127 7.37 -1.00 -11.18
C LEU A 127 8.07 -1.31 -12.51
N TYR A 128 7.30 -1.57 -13.57
CA TYR A 128 7.82 -1.73 -14.92
C TYR A 128 8.58 -0.46 -15.36
N ALA A 129 7.95 0.71 -15.23
CA ALA A 129 8.58 1.97 -15.60
C ALA A 129 9.89 2.22 -14.83
N MET A 130 9.91 1.99 -13.52
CA MET A 130 11.13 2.10 -12.70
C MET A 130 12.23 1.13 -13.13
N ALA A 131 11.85 -0.08 -13.54
CA ALA A 131 12.80 -1.14 -13.84
C ALA A 131 13.34 -1.10 -15.27
N THR A 132 12.56 -0.65 -16.25
CA THR A 132 12.91 -0.75 -17.67
C THR A 132 12.99 0.59 -18.38
N GLU A 133 12.25 1.59 -17.91
CA GLU A 133 12.29 2.92 -18.50
C GLU A 133 13.40 3.72 -17.80
N ARG A 134 14.26 4.41 -18.56
CA ARG A 134 15.30 5.30 -17.99
C ARG A 134 14.69 6.60 -17.43
N VAL A 135 13.57 6.47 -16.73
CA VAL A 135 12.83 7.54 -16.09
C VAL A 135 13.33 7.65 -14.65
N ASP A 136 13.40 8.88 -14.15
CA ASP A 136 13.76 9.14 -12.75
C ASP A 136 12.75 8.47 -11.80
N SER A 137 13.24 7.55 -10.97
CA SER A 137 12.43 6.79 -10.01
C SER A 137 11.81 7.70 -8.95
N ILE A 138 12.40 8.86 -8.65
CA ILE A 138 11.83 9.88 -7.77
C ILE A 138 10.58 10.48 -8.42
N GLN A 139 10.63 10.79 -9.72
CA GLN A 139 9.49 11.34 -10.45
C GLN A 139 8.32 10.34 -10.47
N LEU A 140 8.59 9.07 -10.72
CA LEU A 140 7.58 8.00 -10.67
C LEU A 140 7.02 7.83 -9.25
N THR A 141 7.87 7.95 -8.23
CA THR A 141 7.44 7.94 -6.83
C THR A 141 6.51 9.11 -6.52
N LEU A 142 6.80 10.32 -6.98
CA LEU A 142 5.93 11.49 -6.78
C LEU A 142 4.58 11.31 -7.47
N GLN A 143 4.58 10.84 -8.73
CA GLN A 143 3.34 10.53 -9.45
C GLN A 143 2.50 9.48 -8.71
N TRP A 144 3.16 8.44 -8.17
CA TRP A 144 2.49 7.47 -7.31
C TRP A 144 1.87 8.12 -6.07
N MET A 145 2.59 9.00 -5.38
CA MET A 145 2.09 9.68 -4.17
C MET A 145 0.84 10.51 -4.46
N ASP A 146 0.81 11.27 -5.56
CA ASP A 146 -0.36 12.06 -5.95
C ASP A 146 -1.56 11.17 -6.27
N LYS A 147 -1.33 10.10 -7.03
CA LYS A 147 -2.36 9.11 -7.36
C LYS A 147 -2.90 8.41 -6.12
N LEU A 148 -2.02 8.01 -5.20
CA LEU A 148 -2.37 7.36 -3.96
C LEU A 148 -3.22 8.27 -3.06
N GLU A 149 -2.88 9.56 -2.96
CA GLU A 149 -3.67 10.53 -2.19
C GLU A 149 -5.08 10.66 -2.75
N GLN A 150 -5.20 10.83 -4.08
CA GLN A 150 -6.51 10.94 -4.75
C GLN A 150 -7.32 9.66 -4.60
N TYR A 151 -6.71 8.50 -4.85
CA TYR A 151 -7.34 7.20 -4.70
C TYR A 151 -7.87 6.99 -3.28
N THR A 152 -7.07 7.32 -2.25
CA THR A 152 -7.48 7.17 -0.85
C THR A 152 -8.66 8.09 -0.48
N LYS A 153 -8.71 9.31 -1.04
CA LYS A 153 -9.86 10.21 -0.87
C LYS A 153 -11.12 9.65 -1.53
N ASN A 154 -11.00 9.14 -2.75
CA ASN A 154 -12.11 8.53 -3.48
C ASN A 154 -12.64 7.28 -2.77
N GLU A 155 -11.75 6.44 -2.23
CA GLU A 155 -12.14 5.25 -1.46
C GLU A 155 -12.84 5.62 -0.15
N PHE A 156 -12.42 6.69 0.52
CA PHE A 156 -13.17 7.21 1.65
C PHE A 156 -14.57 7.67 1.25
N ASP A 157 -14.71 8.44 0.18
CA ASP A 157 -16.03 8.92 -0.28
C ASP A 157 -16.92 7.73 -0.71
N ARG A 158 -16.37 6.71 -1.39
CA ARG A 158 -17.07 5.46 -1.74
C ARG A 158 -17.57 4.74 -0.49
N LEU A 159 -16.69 4.46 0.47
CA LEU A 159 -17.03 3.71 1.68
C LEU A 159 -17.96 4.48 2.60
N SER A 160 -17.78 5.81 2.65
CA SER A 160 -18.57 6.67 3.51
C SER A 160 -19.96 7.04 2.97
N SER A 161 -20.19 6.86 1.66
CA SER A 161 -21.51 7.04 1.03
C SER A 161 -22.62 6.18 1.65
N ARG A 162 -22.25 5.06 2.29
CA ARG A 162 -23.16 4.16 3.01
C ARG A 162 -23.64 4.76 4.36
N CYS A 163 -23.11 5.92 4.77
CA CYS A 163 -23.48 6.59 6.02
C CYS A 163 -24.89 7.19 5.95
N PRO A 164 -25.76 6.96 6.96
CA PRO A 164 -27.06 7.61 7.02
C PRO A 164 -26.93 9.13 7.06
N LEU A 165 -27.56 9.82 6.11
CA LEU A 165 -27.60 11.28 6.02
C LEU A 165 -28.56 11.91 7.04
N SER A 166 -28.34 11.63 8.32
CA SER A 166 -28.97 12.35 9.44
C SER A 166 -28.09 13.53 9.86
N GLY A 167 -28.64 14.54 10.56
CA GLY A 167 -27.84 15.68 11.05
C GLY A 167 -26.61 15.26 11.87
N ARG A 168 -26.75 14.23 12.73
CA ARG A 168 -25.62 13.64 13.46
C ARG A 168 -24.68 12.82 12.56
N GLY A 169 -25.20 12.18 11.51
CA GLY A 169 -24.40 11.44 10.52
C GLY A 169 -23.51 12.37 9.68
N LEU A 170 -24.05 13.51 9.25
CA LEU A 170 -23.30 14.54 8.52
C LEU A 170 -22.16 15.13 9.35
N GLU A 171 -22.41 15.46 10.62
CA GLU A 171 -21.35 15.97 11.51
C GLU A 171 -20.20 14.95 11.68
N LYS A 172 -20.55 13.66 11.81
CA LYS A 172 -19.56 12.57 11.89
C LYS A 172 -18.78 12.42 10.59
N LEU A 173 -19.46 12.49 9.44
CA LEU A 173 -18.85 12.44 8.11
C LEU A 173 -17.78 13.52 7.96
N VAL A 174 -18.11 14.76 8.33
CA VAL A 174 -17.17 15.89 8.30
C VAL A 174 -15.96 15.65 9.21
N LYS A 175 -16.18 15.18 10.45
CA LYS A 175 -15.10 14.86 11.39
C LYS A 175 -14.18 13.75 10.89
N ALA A 176 -14.73 12.71 10.27
CA ALA A 176 -13.97 11.61 9.69
C ALA A 176 -13.20 12.05 8.44
N LYS A 177 -13.82 12.83 7.56
CA LYS A 177 -13.16 13.40 6.37
C LYS A 177 -11.99 14.30 6.77
N LYS A 178 -12.19 15.17 7.77
CA LYS A 178 -11.11 15.98 8.34
C LYS A 178 -9.98 15.12 8.91
N ALA A 179 -10.31 14.07 9.66
CA ALA A 179 -9.30 13.15 10.20
C ALA A 179 -8.49 12.44 9.10
N LEU A 180 -9.12 12.09 7.98
CA LEU A 180 -8.44 11.55 6.81
C LEU A 180 -7.51 12.59 6.20
N THR A 181 -8.01 13.79 5.92
CA THR A 181 -7.21 14.88 5.34
C THR A 181 -5.98 15.20 6.19
N ASP A 182 -6.15 15.32 7.51
CA ASP A 182 -5.04 15.54 8.46
C ASP A 182 -4.03 14.38 8.46
N GLY A 183 -4.52 13.14 8.29
CA GLY A 183 -3.70 11.95 8.16
C GLY A 183 -2.87 11.94 6.88
N LEU A 184 -3.52 12.17 5.74
CA LEU A 184 -2.87 12.24 4.43
C LEU A 184 -1.86 13.39 4.38
N TYR A 185 -2.20 14.56 4.94
CA TYR A 185 -1.24 15.67 5.05
C TYR A 185 0.03 15.24 5.77
N LYS A 186 -0.06 14.53 6.90
CA LYS A 186 1.13 14.03 7.62
C LYS A 186 1.93 13.01 6.81
N ILE A 187 1.27 12.15 6.04
CA ILE A 187 1.90 11.14 5.19
C ILE A 187 2.71 11.79 4.06
N PHE A 188 2.13 12.83 3.44
CA PHE A 188 2.66 13.45 2.23
C PHE A 188 3.38 14.79 2.44
N LYS A 189 3.39 15.35 3.67
CA LYS A 189 4.01 16.65 3.97
C LYS A 189 5.46 16.77 3.46
N ALA A 190 6.24 15.69 3.62
CA ALA A 190 7.64 15.67 3.19
C ALA A 190 7.80 15.82 1.67
N TYR A 191 6.82 15.36 0.88
CA TYR A 191 6.88 15.38 -0.59
C TYR A 191 6.30 16.67 -1.17
N LYS A 192 5.27 17.24 -0.54
CA LYS A 192 4.67 18.50 -0.99
C LYS A 192 5.46 19.74 -0.58
N GLY A 193 6.31 19.64 0.44
CA GLY A 193 7.18 20.74 0.86
C GLY A 193 8.25 21.10 -0.18
N GLY A 194 8.72 20.14 -0.97
CA GLY A 194 9.73 20.33 -2.01
C GLY A 194 9.20 20.68 -3.41
N GLN A 195 7.88 20.88 -3.57
CA GLN A 195 7.27 21.32 -4.84
C GLN A 195 7.08 22.86 -4.92
N ASN A 196 7.40 23.60 -3.86
CA ASN A 196 7.21 25.05 -3.75
C ASN A 196 8.52 25.83 -3.49
N GLU A 197 9.68 25.19 -3.64
CA GLU A 197 11.01 25.82 -3.66
C GLU A 197 11.63 25.65 -5.04
#